data_AF-X1SEL7-F1
#
_entry.id   AF-X1SEL7-F1
#
_cell.length_a   1.000
_cell.length_b   1.000
_cell.length_c   1.000
_cell.angle_alpha   90.00
_cell.angle_beta   90.00
_cell.angle_gamma   90.00
#
_symmetry.space_group_name_H-M   'P 1'
#
loop_
_entity.id
_entity.type
_entity.pdbx_description
1 polymer ?
#
loop_
_entity_poly.entity_id
_entity_poly.type
_entity_poly.pdbx_seq_one_letter_code
_entity_poly.pdbx_strand_id
1 'polypeptide(L)'
;MYSNKNFGTALKEIIDKKRIKLRSLANKTNLNYSYFSKLKKREGHPPITTIELISDGLDIPPEYFLEYRIYKIEKILKKYPHIIDKTLNYADSLVIKNNLKVAERKKPFTK
;
A
#
# COMPACT_ATOMS: atom_id res chain seq x y z
N MET A 1 3.24 -1.71 8.05
CA MET A 1 1.83 -1.30 7.95
C MET A 1 1.55 -0.96 6.50
N TYR A 2 0.38 -1.32 5.94
CA TYR A 2 -0.01 -1.03 4.56
C TYR A 2 -1.47 -0.55 4.51
N SER A 3 -1.86 0.12 3.43
CA SER A 3 -3.24 0.56 3.19
C SER A 3 -3.85 -0.16 1.99
N ASN A 4 -5.10 -0.57 2.14
CA ASN A 4 -5.92 -1.10 1.04
C ASN A 4 -6.87 -0.05 0.44
N LYS A 5 -6.74 1.22 0.87
CA LYS A 5 -7.50 2.35 0.32
C LYS A 5 -6.76 2.93 -0.88
N ASN A 6 -7.47 3.67 -1.73
CA ASN A 6 -6.85 4.41 -2.82
C ASN A 6 -5.77 5.38 -2.30
N PHE A 7 -4.84 5.74 -3.18
CA PHE A 7 -3.67 6.55 -2.86
C PHE A 7 -4.03 7.83 -2.10
N GLY A 8 -4.99 8.61 -2.59
CA GLY A 8 -5.37 9.89 -1.97
C GLY A 8 -5.87 9.74 -0.54
N THR A 9 -6.70 8.71 -0.29
CA THR A 9 -7.22 8.40 1.05
C THR A 9 -6.13 7.87 1.96
N ALA A 10 -5.31 6.94 1.48
CA ALA A 10 -4.18 6.38 2.22
C ALA A 10 -3.16 7.47 2.61
N LEU A 11 -2.90 8.41 1.69
CA LEU A 11 -2.03 9.57 1.89
C LEU A 11 -2.59 10.50 2.95
N LYS A 12 -3.90 10.81 2.90
CA LYS A 12 -4.56 11.61 3.92
C LYS A 12 -4.39 10.98 5.30
N GLU A 13 -4.68 9.70 5.42
CA GLU A 13 -4.64 8.98 6.70
C GLU A 13 -3.24 8.93 7.30
N ILE A 14 -2.21 8.66 6.50
CA ILE A 14 -0.84 8.58 7.04
C ILE A 14 -0.31 9.94 7.47
N ILE A 15 -0.64 11.01 6.72
CA ILE A 15 -0.28 12.38 7.08
C ILE A 15 -0.96 12.78 8.39
N ASP A 16 -2.26 12.50 8.51
CA ASP A 16 -3.04 12.85 9.69
C ASP A 16 -2.58 12.02 10.91
N LYS A 17 -2.31 10.71 10.73
CA LYS A 17 -1.78 9.81 11.76
C LYS A 17 -0.40 10.21 12.27
N LYS A 18 0.53 10.54 11.37
CA LYS A 18 1.89 10.99 11.72
C LYS A 18 1.95 12.49 12.11
N ARG A 19 0.82 13.21 12.06
CA ARG A 19 0.71 14.65 12.30
C ARG A 19 1.72 15.48 11.47
N ILE A 20 1.96 15.05 10.23
CA ILE A 20 2.94 15.68 9.34
C ILE A 20 2.36 16.98 8.77
N LYS A 21 3.11 18.08 8.88
CA LYS A 21 2.75 19.33 8.21
C LYS A 21 3.02 19.20 6.70
N LEU A 22 2.02 19.48 5.87
CA LEU A 22 2.14 19.41 4.41
C LEU A 22 3.29 20.26 3.84
N ARG A 23 3.58 21.43 4.44
CA ARG A 23 4.74 22.26 4.04
C ARG A 23 6.07 21.58 4.32
N SER A 24 6.18 20.85 5.43
CA SER A 24 7.39 20.07 5.74
C SER A 24 7.55 18.91 4.76
N LEU A 25 6.45 18.22 4.44
CA LEU A 25 6.47 17.15 3.43
C LEU A 25 6.89 17.69 2.05
N ALA A 26 6.32 18.83 1.63
CA ALA A 26 6.69 19.51 0.41
C ALA A 26 8.18 19.82 0.31
N ASN A 27 8.78 20.30 1.41
CA ASN A 27 10.22 20.57 1.46
C ASN A 27 11.04 19.27 1.36
N LYS A 28 10.63 18.20 2.06
CA LYS A 28 11.34 16.90 2.03
C LYS A 28 11.34 16.26 0.66
N THR A 29 10.22 16.33 -0.06
CA THR A 29 10.06 15.67 -1.36
C THR A 29 10.43 16.57 -2.54
N ASN A 30 10.78 17.84 -2.29
CA ASN A 30 10.90 18.88 -3.33
C ASN A 30 9.66 18.98 -4.24
N LEU A 31 8.45 18.83 -3.67
CA LEU A 31 7.18 18.93 -4.40
C LEU A 31 6.38 20.13 -3.93
N ASN A 32 5.56 20.71 -4.80
CA ASN A 32 4.75 21.87 -4.42
C ASN A 32 3.69 21.49 -3.36
N TYR A 33 3.56 22.29 -2.29
CA TYR A 33 2.53 22.12 -1.26
C TYR A 33 1.10 21.91 -1.83
N SER A 34 0.74 22.68 -2.85
CA SER A 34 -0.58 22.62 -3.48
C SER A 34 -0.84 21.27 -4.17
N TYR A 35 0.23 20.55 -4.56
CA TYR A 35 0.16 19.21 -5.13
C TYR A 35 -0.39 18.19 -4.12
N PHE A 36 0.11 18.19 -2.87
CA PHE A 36 -0.39 17.32 -1.82
C PHE A 36 -1.86 17.58 -1.47
N SER A 37 -2.25 18.86 -1.44
CA SER A 37 -3.63 19.26 -1.16
C SER A 37 -4.60 18.73 -2.22
N LYS A 38 -4.16 18.66 -3.48
CA LYS A 38 -4.91 18.07 -4.59
C LYS A 38 -4.89 16.53 -4.52
N LEU A 39 -3.72 15.93 -4.28
CA LEU A 39 -3.57 14.47 -4.21
C LEU A 39 -4.48 13.82 -3.17
N LYS A 40 -4.64 14.44 -1.98
CA LYS A 40 -5.54 13.94 -0.93
C LYS A 40 -7.02 13.85 -1.36
N LYS A 41 -7.42 14.51 -2.46
CA LYS A 41 -8.81 14.60 -2.96
C LYS A 41 -9.04 13.91 -4.30
N ARG A 42 -7.98 13.52 -5.00
CA ARG A 42 -8.08 12.88 -6.32
C ARG A 42 -8.27 11.38 -6.18
N GLU A 43 -9.04 10.79 -7.08
CA GLU A 43 -9.16 9.33 -7.20
C GLU A 43 -7.93 8.70 -7.84
N GLY A 44 -7.29 9.42 -8.78
CA GLY A 44 -6.06 8.95 -9.44
C GLY A 44 -4.81 9.04 -8.58
N HIS A 45 -3.89 8.09 -8.77
CA HIS A 45 -2.57 8.06 -8.14
C HIS A 45 -1.53 8.84 -8.97
N PRO A 46 -0.44 9.34 -8.36
CA PRO A 46 0.65 9.96 -9.09
C PRO A 46 1.53 8.88 -9.76
N PRO A 47 2.51 9.29 -10.61
CA PRO A 47 3.50 8.37 -11.14
C PRO A 47 4.19 7.56 -10.04
N ILE A 48 4.61 6.33 -10.34
CA ILE A 48 5.26 5.42 -9.37
C ILE A 48 6.49 6.07 -8.73
N THR A 49 7.31 6.79 -9.51
CA THR A 49 8.47 7.52 -9.00
C THR A 49 8.09 8.61 -7.99
N THR A 50 6.95 9.26 -8.20
CA THR A 50 6.40 10.23 -7.23
C THR A 50 5.87 9.52 -5.98
N ILE A 51 5.29 8.33 -6.10
CA ILE A 51 4.90 7.53 -4.93
C ILE A 51 6.14 7.21 -4.09
N GLU A 52 7.26 6.80 -4.70
CA GLU A 52 8.52 6.53 -4.01
C GLU A 52 9.06 7.76 -3.28
N LEU A 53 9.09 8.93 -3.96
CA LEU A 53 9.51 10.20 -3.35
C LEU A 53 8.64 10.60 -2.16
N ILE A 54 7.31 10.44 -2.30
CA ILE A 54 6.36 10.77 -1.23
C ILE A 54 6.55 9.81 -0.05
N SER A 55 6.74 8.52 -0.32
CA SER A 55 7.01 7.50 0.70
C SER A 55 8.27 7.78 1.48
N ASP A 56 9.35 8.17 0.80
CA ASP A 56 10.60 8.59 1.44
C ASP A 56 10.39 9.82 2.34
N GLY A 57 9.74 10.87 1.83
CA GLY A 57 9.42 12.07 2.62
C GLY A 57 8.50 11.81 3.83
N LEU A 58 7.68 10.77 3.75
CA LEU A 58 6.81 10.28 4.82
C LEU A 58 7.48 9.28 5.76
N ASP A 59 8.70 8.81 5.46
CA ASP A 59 9.40 7.75 6.18
C ASP A 59 8.54 6.47 6.30
N ILE A 60 8.09 5.97 5.15
CA ILE A 60 7.33 4.72 5.02
C ILE A 60 7.78 3.96 3.77
N PRO A 61 7.63 2.62 3.73
CA PRO A 61 7.83 1.86 2.51
C PRO A 61 6.79 2.26 1.43
N PRO A 62 7.16 2.31 0.13
CA PRO A 62 6.22 2.50 -0.99
C PRO A 62 5.08 1.48 -1.02
N GLU A 63 5.31 0.27 -0.54
CA GLU A 63 4.32 -0.81 -0.39
C GLU A 63 3.19 -0.45 0.59
N TYR A 64 3.31 0.65 1.33
CA TYR A 64 2.19 1.22 2.06
C TYR A 64 1.00 1.50 1.13
N PHE A 65 1.27 1.96 -0.10
CA PHE A 65 0.24 2.29 -1.08
C PHE A 65 -0.15 1.07 -1.93
N LEU A 66 -1.45 0.90 -2.14
CA LEU A 66 -2.00 -0.22 -2.91
C LEU A 66 -1.50 -0.22 -4.36
N GLU A 67 -1.48 0.95 -4.99
CA GLU A 67 -1.11 1.14 -6.39
C GLU A 67 0.36 0.75 -6.64
N TYR A 68 1.25 1.05 -5.69
CA TYR A 68 2.66 0.64 -5.78
C TYR A 68 2.82 -0.88 -5.69
N ARG A 69 2.03 -1.54 -4.82
CA ARG A 69 2.03 -3.00 -4.72
C ARG A 69 1.52 -3.65 -6.01
N ILE A 70 0.44 -3.13 -6.59
CA ILE A 70 -0.10 -3.61 -7.87
C ILE A 70 0.95 -3.44 -8.97
N TYR A 71 1.61 -2.28 -9.05
CA TYR A 71 2.71 -2.06 -9.99
C TYR A 71 3.84 -3.08 -9.83
N LYS A 72 4.29 -3.36 -8.58
CA LYS A 72 5.34 -4.36 -8.33
C LYS A 72 4.90 -5.76 -8.78
N ILE A 73 3.67 -6.16 -8.47
CA ILE A 73 3.13 -7.45 -8.90
C ILE A 73 3.09 -7.53 -10.43
N GLU A 74 2.52 -6.53 -11.09
CA GLU A 74 2.43 -6.47 -12.55
C GLU A 74 3.82 -6.55 -13.22
N LYS A 75 4.80 -5.80 -12.68
CA LYS A 75 6.19 -5.83 -13.15
C LYS A 75 6.82 -7.23 -13.01
N ILE A 76 6.57 -7.92 -11.90
CA ILE A 76 7.07 -9.29 -11.66
C ILE A 76 6.41 -10.27 -12.63
N LEU A 77 5.08 -10.20 -12.79
CA LEU A 77 4.34 -11.08 -13.68
C LEU A 77 4.74 -10.90 -15.14
N LYS A 78 4.96 -9.66 -15.59
CA LYS A 78 5.50 -9.36 -16.92
C LYS A 78 6.93 -9.90 -17.10
N LYS A 79 7.76 -9.83 -16.06
CA LYS A 79 9.13 -10.35 -16.10
C LYS A 79 9.16 -11.88 -16.12
N TYR A 80 8.19 -12.54 -15.50
CA TYR A 80 8.12 -13.99 -15.40
C TYR A 80 6.71 -14.51 -15.77
N PRO A 81 6.34 -14.52 -17.06
CA PRO A 81 4.98 -14.91 -17.45
C PRO A 81 4.58 -16.33 -17.02
N HIS A 82 5.55 -17.25 -16.92
CA HIS A 82 5.32 -18.64 -16.51
C HIS A 82 4.79 -18.81 -15.07
N ILE A 83 4.87 -17.79 -14.21
CA ILE A 83 4.31 -17.85 -12.86
C ILE A 83 2.89 -17.28 -12.76
N ILE A 84 2.33 -16.74 -13.83
CA ILE A 84 1.01 -16.08 -13.82
C ILE A 84 -0.06 -17.04 -13.30
N ASP A 85 -0.21 -18.21 -13.94
CA ASP A 85 -1.25 -19.18 -13.56
C ASP A 85 -1.08 -19.65 -12.12
N LYS A 86 0.16 -19.95 -11.71
CA LYS A 86 0.47 -20.34 -10.33
C LYS A 86 0.12 -19.24 -9.32
N THR A 87 0.40 -17.98 -9.67
CA THR A 87 0.12 -16.82 -8.82
C THR A 87 -1.37 -16.58 -8.69
N LEU A 88 -2.12 -16.71 -9.78
CA LEU A 88 -3.57 -16.55 -9.80
C LEU A 88 -4.25 -17.66 -8.97
N ASN A 89 -3.89 -18.92 -9.22
CA ASN A 89 -4.39 -20.06 -8.43
C ASN A 89 -4.12 -19.90 -6.93
N TYR A 90 -2.93 -19.40 -6.58
CA TYR A 90 -2.60 -19.09 -5.19
C TYR A 90 -3.48 -17.98 -4.63
N ALA A 91 -3.65 -16.86 -5.35
CA ALA A 91 -4.50 -15.74 -4.93
C ALA A 91 -5.96 -16.17 -4.74
N ASP A 92 -6.52 -16.97 -5.65
CA ASP A 92 -7.88 -17.51 -5.54
C ASP A 92 -8.02 -18.41 -4.30
N SER A 93 -7.00 -19.24 -4.04
CA SER A 93 -6.98 -20.07 -2.84
C SER A 93 -7.00 -19.25 -1.54
N LEU A 94 -6.45 -18.04 -1.53
CA LEU A 94 -6.48 -17.15 -0.36
C LEU A 94 -7.90 -16.62 -0.08
N VAL A 95 -8.68 -16.33 -1.12
CA VAL A 95 -10.08 -15.90 -0.98
C VAL A 95 -10.93 -17.06 -0.43
N ILE A 96 -10.68 -18.27 -0.92
CA ILE A 96 -11.41 -19.48 -0.53
C ILE A 96 -11.03 -19.96 0.89
N LYS A 97 -9.76 -19.78 1.31
CA LYS A 97 -9.23 -20.21 2.62
C LYS A 97 -9.72 -19.41 3.83
N ASN A 98 -10.53 -18.36 3.65
CA ASN A 98 -11.30 -17.77 4.75
C ASN A 98 -12.26 -18.79 5.44
N ASN A 99 -12.38 -20.02 4.91
CA ASN A 99 -13.13 -21.14 5.47
C ASN A 99 -12.27 -22.23 6.13
N LEU A 100 -10.95 -22.07 6.27
CA LEU A 100 -10.14 -23.03 7.02
C LEU A 100 -10.50 -22.95 8.52
N LYS A 101 -11.08 -24.03 9.05
CA LYS A 101 -11.31 -24.18 10.49
C LYS A 101 -9.97 -24.17 11.21
N VAL A 102 -9.69 -23.09 11.93
CA VAL A 102 -8.54 -23.01 12.84
C VAL A 102 -8.83 -23.94 14.02
N ALA A 103 -7.88 -24.83 14.34
CA ALA A 103 -7.96 -25.69 15.52
C ALA A 103 -7.70 -24.87 16.79
N GLU A 104 -8.59 -23.92 17.09
CA GLU A 104 -8.50 -23.11 18.29
C GLU A 104 -8.78 -23.98 19.53
N ARG A 105 -7.86 -23.98 20.49
CA ARG A 105 -8.11 -24.61 21.77
C ARG A 105 -9.12 -23.77 22.54
N LYS A 106 -10.25 -24.36 22.92
CA LYS A 106 -11.29 -23.70 23.73
C LYS A 106 -10.81 -23.23 25.12
N LYS A 107 -9.66 -23.73 25.59
CA LYS A 107 -9.05 -23.33 26.87
C LYS A 107 -7.55 -23.05 26.68
N PRO A 108 -7.00 -22.00 27.31
CA PRO A 108 -5.57 -21.72 27.28
C PRO A 108 -4.76 -22.85 27.90
N PHE A 109 -3.53 -23.02 27.43
CA PHE A 109 -2.61 -24.02 27.96
C PHE A 109 -2.23 -23.67 29.41
N THR A 110 -2.75 -24.43 30.37
CA THR A 110 -2.25 -24.44 31.75
C THR A 110 -1.00 -25.31 31.83
N LYS A 111 0.09 -24.73 32.35
CA LYS A 111 1.33 -25.45 32.68
C LYS A 111 1.10 -26.46 33.79
#